data_AF-A0A1W1VJ12-F1
#
_entry.id   AF-A0A1W1VJ12-F1
#
_cell.length_a   1.000
_cell.length_b   1.000
_cell.length_c   1.000
_cell.angle_alpha   90.00
_cell.angle_beta   90.00
_cell.angle_gamma   90.00
#
_symmetry.space_group_name_H-M   'P 1'
#
loop_
_entity.id
_entity.type
_entity.pdbx_description
1 polymer ?
#
loop_
_entity_poly.entity_id
_entity_poly.type
_entity_poly.pdbx_seq_one_letter_code
_entity_poly.pdbx_strand_id
1 'polypeptide(L)'
;MMPLLYPISSATFPHTGVIDIPCYTARSFNRMTAELECKGTVIPFDFSELTSMEIEAATGEQTHGWTLQALAAVDSMWLIGALEAATSGAVSQSLGAQIEDVWYSMKPLRSEEKFVAGHAEVVGLYR
;
A
#
# COMPACT_ATOMS: atom_id res chain seq x y z
N MET A 1 10.53 -12.72 15.36
CA MET A 1 10.70 -11.36 14.80
C MET A 1 9.67 -11.25 13.70
N MET A 2 8.65 -10.41 13.83
CA MET A 2 7.69 -10.23 12.74
C MET A 2 8.42 -9.55 11.58
N PRO A 3 8.20 -10.00 10.33
CA PRO A 3 8.78 -9.33 9.18
C PRO A 3 8.23 -7.91 9.15
N LEU A 4 9.11 -6.93 8.96
CA LEU A 4 8.76 -5.52 8.93
C LEU A 4 7.72 -5.28 7.83
N LEU A 5 8.01 -5.79 6.64
CA LEU A 5 7.17 -5.80 5.45
C LEU A 5 6.78 -7.24 5.09
N TYR A 6 5.61 -7.45 4.47
CA TYR A 6 5.29 -8.73 3.85
C TYR A 6 5.87 -8.76 2.42
N PRO A 7 6.96 -9.49 2.15
CA PRO A 7 7.58 -9.49 0.83
C PRO A 7 6.70 -10.22 -0.18
N ILE A 8 6.50 -9.60 -1.33
CA ILE A 8 5.69 -10.16 -2.43
C ILE A 8 6.22 -9.63 -3.75
N SER A 9 6.05 -10.40 -4.80
CA SER A 9 6.33 -9.96 -6.16
C SER A 9 5.18 -10.33 -7.07
N SER A 10 5.16 -9.80 -8.29
CA SER A 10 4.19 -10.20 -9.31
C SER A 10 4.14 -11.71 -9.56
N ALA A 11 5.28 -12.41 -9.38
CA ALA A 11 5.36 -13.86 -9.55
C ALA A 11 4.81 -14.67 -8.36
N THR A 12 4.75 -14.06 -7.17
CA THR A 12 4.29 -14.71 -5.93
C THR A 12 2.97 -14.13 -5.43
N PHE A 13 2.30 -13.31 -6.25
CA PHE A 13 1.07 -12.64 -5.88
C PHE A 13 -0.09 -13.64 -5.75
N PRO A 14 -0.74 -13.77 -4.57
CA PRO A 14 -1.85 -14.69 -4.39
C PRO A 14 -3.09 -14.23 -5.16
N HIS A 15 -3.78 -15.19 -5.78
CA HIS A 15 -5.10 -14.96 -6.37
C HIS A 15 -6.24 -15.32 -5.41
N THR A 16 -5.94 -16.03 -4.33
CA THR A 16 -6.90 -16.46 -3.30
C THR A 16 -6.19 -16.58 -1.95
N GLY A 17 -6.98 -16.63 -0.87
CA GLY A 17 -6.50 -16.92 0.48
C GLY A 17 -6.30 -15.67 1.32
N VAL A 18 -6.10 -15.88 2.62
CA VAL A 18 -5.95 -14.83 3.63
C VAL A 18 -4.50 -14.82 4.13
N ILE A 19 -3.88 -13.64 4.14
CA ILE A 19 -2.53 -13.44 4.65
C ILE A 19 -2.53 -12.28 5.64
N ASP A 20 -1.75 -12.41 6.71
CA ASP A 20 -1.53 -11.37 7.69
C ASP A 20 -0.53 -10.31 7.18
N ILE A 21 -1.01 -9.07 7.01
CA ILE A 21 -0.23 -7.94 6.51
C ILE A 21 0.16 -7.01 7.66
N PRO A 22 1.44 -6.64 7.80
CA PRO A 22 1.89 -5.76 8.88
C PRO A 22 1.30 -4.36 8.77
N CYS A 23 0.82 -3.84 9.90
CA CYS A 23 0.23 -2.52 9.99
C CYS A 23 1.28 -1.44 10.28
N TYR A 24 1.10 -0.31 9.62
CA TYR A 24 1.92 0.87 9.74
C TYR A 24 1.07 2.09 10.11
N THR A 25 1.70 3.07 10.73
CA THR A 25 1.14 4.39 10.97
C THR A 25 2.06 5.46 10.41
N ALA A 26 1.49 6.53 9.90
CA ALA A 26 2.28 7.65 9.42
C ALA A 26 2.78 8.49 10.60
N ARG A 27 4.09 8.55 10.76
CA ARG A 27 4.77 9.41 11.74
C ARG A 27 4.82 10.86 11.26
N SER A 28 5.05 11.04 9.96
CA SER A 28 5.07 12.35 9.31
C SER A 28 4.59 12.21 7.86
N PHE A 29 4.09 13.31 7.28
CA PHE A 29 3.67 13.35 5.89
C PHE A 29 3.91 14.74 5.31
N ASN A 30 4.74 14.82 4.27
CA ASN A 30 5.09 16.10 3.62
C ASN A 30 4.20 16.44 2.41
N ARG A 31 3.00 15.85 2.34
CA ARG A 31 2.04 15.89 1.20
C ARG A 31 2.39 15.03 -0.01
N MET A 32 3.58 14.43 -0.03
CA MET A 32 4.00 13.54 -1.12
C MET A 32 4.53 12.21 -0.61
N THR A 33 5.33 12.24 0.45
CA THR A 33 5.93 11.06 1.07
C THR A 33 5.56 10.99 2.54
N ALA A 34 5.12 9.82 2.97
CA ALA A 34 4.83 9.49 4.35
C ALA A 34 5.99 8.73 4.97
N GLU A 35 6.46 9.13 6.15
CA GLU A 35 7.33 8.28 6.96
C GLU A 35 6.45 7.31 7.75
N LEU A 36 6.58 6.02 7.46
CA LEU A 36 5.75 4.98 8.05
C LEU A 36 6.52 4.23 9.15
N GLU A 37 5.87 4.05 10.30
CA GLU A 37 6.38 3.29 11.43
C GLU A 37 5.50 2.06 11.69
N CYS A 38 6.13 0.91 11.94
CA CYS A 38 5.41 -0.35 12.19
C CYS A 38 4.67 -0.30 13.54
N LYS A 39 3.38 -0.65 13.53
CA LYS A 39 2.54 -0.67 14.75
C LYS A 39 2.72 -1.92 15.59
N GLY A 40 3.44 -2.93 15.08
CA GLY A 40 3.57 -4.24 15.73
C GLY A 40 2.28 -5.09 15.70
N THR A 41 1.31 -4.71 14.87
CA THR A 41 0.06 -5.46 14.63
C THR A 41 -0.02 -5.92 13.18
N VAL A 42 -0.84 -6.93 12.90
CA VAL A 42 -1.18 -7.38 11.54
C VAL A 42 -2.69 -7.33 11.34
N ILE A 43 -3.10 -7.21 10.08
CA ILE A 43 -4.49 -7.44 9.69
C ILE A 43 -4.57 -8.58 8.67
N PRO A 44 -5.61 -9.42 8.75
CA PRO A 44 -5.87 -10.41 7.71
C PRO A 44 -6.34 -9.70 6.44
N PHE A 45 -5.78 -10.08 5.30
CA PHE A 45 -6.20 -9.60 3.99
C PHE A 45 -6.57 -10.78 3.10
N ASP A 46 -7.84 -10.82 2.67
CA ASP A 46 -8.35 -11.83 1.75
C ASP A 46 -8.13 -11.37 0.30
N PHE A 47 -7.28 -12.10 -0.42
CA PHE A 47 -6.98 -11.85 -1.83
C PHE A 47 -8.12 -12.27 -2.77
N SER A 48 -9.05 -13.11 -2.31
CA SER A 48 -10.22 -13.50 -3.11
C SER A 48 -11.21 -12.34 -3.32
N GLU A 49 -11.11 -11.28 -2.52
CA GLU A 49 -11.91 -10.06 -2.66
C GLU A 49 -11.38 -9.11 -3.74
N LEU A 50 -10.19 -9.39 -4.30
CA LEU A 50 -9.62 -8.60 -5.39
C LEU A 50 -10.22 -9.02 -6.74
N THR A 51 -10.58 -8.02 -7.52
CA THR A 51 -10.97 -8.20 -8.92
C THR A 51 -9.74 -8.47 -9.78
N SER A 52 -9.94 -9.09 -10.95
CA SER A 52 -8.84 -9.29 -11.92
C SER A 52 -8.14 -7.99 -12.30
N MET A 53 -8.89 -6.87 -12.38
CA MET A 53 -8.35 -5.55 -12.69
C MET A 53 -7.47 -5.01 -11.55
N GLU A 54 -7.87 -5.20 -10.29
CA GLU A 54 -7.05 -4.84 -9.12
C GLU A 54 -5.78 -5.68 -9.06
N ILE A 55 -5.86 -6.98 -9.37
CA ILE A 55 -4.69 -7.87 -9.44
C ILE A 55 -3.73 -7.43 -10.55
N GLU A 56 -4.23 -7.15 -11.75
CA GLU A 56 -3.42 -6.66 -12.87
C GLU A 56 -2.78 -5.31 -12.53
N ALA A 57 -3.53 -4.39 -11.92
CA ALA A 57 -3.00 -3.10 -11.50
C ALA A 57 -1.92 -3.21 -10.40
N ALA A 58 -2.01 -4.24 -9.55
CA ALA A 58 -1.04 -4.51 -8.48
C ALA A 58 0.21 -5.27 -8.94
N THR A 59 0.08 -6.13 -9.94
CA THR A 59 1.17 -6.99 -10.44
C THR A 59 1.85 -6.44 -11.69
N GLY A 60 1.20 -5.53 -12.40
CA GLY A 60 1.75 -4.83 -13.55
C GLY A 60 2.90 -3.90 -13.21
N GLU A 61 3.81 -3.73 -14.16
CA GLU A 61 4.89 -2.75 -14.09
C GLU A 61 4.28 -1.33 -14.03
N GLN A 62 4.64 -0.58 -13.00
CA GLN A 62 4.19 0.81 -12.85
C GLN A 62 5.09 1.75 -13.67
N THR A 63 4.71 3.02 -13.75
CA THR A 63 5.52 4.07 -14.36
C THR A 63 6.96 4.02 -13.84
N HIS A 64 7.95 4.12 -14.75
CA HIS A 64 9.40 4.01 -14.47
C HIS A 64 9.95 2.59 -14.21
N GLY A 65 9.19 1.54 -14.54
CA GLY A 65 9.69 0.16 -14.42
C GLY A 65 9.58 -0.43 -13.01
N TRP A 66 8.86 0.25 -12.11
CA TRP A 66 8.72 -0.19 -10.73
C TRP A 66 7.83 -1.42 -10.62
N THR A 67 8.23 -2.35 -9.78
CA THR A 67 7.53 -3.62 -9.56
C THR A 67 7.15 -3.76 -8.10
N LEU A 68 6.11 -4.54 -7.82
CA LEU A 68 5.67 -4.81 -6.46
C LEU A 68 6.76 -5.56 -5.69
N GLN A 69 7.12 -5.05 -4.51
CA GLN A 69 8.14 -5.63 -3.64
C GLN A 69 7.57 -6.10 -2.29
N ALA A 70 6.52 -5.43 -1.82
CA ALA A 70 5.96 -5.70 -0.50
C ALA A 70 4.51 -5.22 -0.35
N LEU A 71 3.84 -5.71 0.68
CA LEU A 71 2.56 -5.21 1.17
C LEU A 71 2.71 -4.60 2.56
N ALA A 72 1.93 -3.56 2.80
CA ALA A 72 1.73 -2.94 4.11
C ALA A 72 0.26 -2.59 4.30
N ALA A 73 -0.19 -2.50 5.54
CA ALA A 73 -1.53 -2.03 5.89
C ALA A 73 -1.44 -0.65 6.57
N VAL A 74 -2.27 0.30 6.15
CA VAL A 74 -2.30 1.67 6.70
C VAL A 74 -3.73 2.08 7.03
N ASP A 75 -3.92 3.07 7.90
CA ASP A 75 -5.25 3.57 8.23
C ASP A 75 -5.97 4.12 6.97
N SER A 76 -7.22 3.71 6.77
CA SER A 76 -8.01 4.05 5.58
C SER A 76 -8.26 5.55 5.45
N MET A 77 -8.62 6.22 6.55
CA MET A 77 -8.91 7.66 6.55
C MET A 77 -7.65 8.48 6.30
N TRP A 78 -6.53 8.06 6.87
CA TRP A 78 -5.23 8.67 6.57
C TRP A 78 -4.86 8.48 5.09
N LEU A 79 -5.05 7.28 4.53
CA LEU A 79 -4.71 6.99 3.13
C LEU A 79 -5.54 7.84 2.16
N ILE A 80 -6.84 8.00 2.41
CA ILE A 80 -7.70 8.89 1.61
C ILE A 80 -7.15 10.32 1.60
N GLY A 81 -6.88 10.89 2.78
CA GLY A 81 -6.34 12.24 2.88
C GLY A 81 -4.96 12.38 2.23
N ALA A 82 -4.14 11.32 2.26
CA ALA A 82 -2.83 11.31 1.61
C ALA A 82 -2.95 11.25 0.07
N LEU A 83 -3.89 10.46 -0.46
CA LEU A 83 -4.17 10.38 -1.90
C LEU A 83 -4.76 11.69 -2.44
N GLU A 84 -5.69 12.30 -1.71
CA GLU A 84 -6.22 13.63 -2.05
C GLU A 84 -5.12 14.69 -2.06
N ALA A 85 -4.23 14.69 -1.05
CA ALA A 85 -3.10 15.62 -1.01
C ALA A 85 -2.14 15.42 -2.19
N ALA A 86 -1.82 14.17 -2.54
CA ALA A 86 -0.91 13.83 -3.63
C ALA A 86 -1.49 14.16 -5.02
N THR A 87 -2.81 14.14 -5.17
CA THR A 87 -3.52 14.41 -6.44
C THR A 87 -3.97 15.86 -6.60
N SER A 88 -4.00 16.66 -5.52
CA SER A 88 -4.41 18.07 -5.54
C SER A 88 -3.45 19.03 -6.28
N GLY A 89 -2.28 18.55 -6.70
CA GLY A 89 -1.29 19.33 -7.47
C GLY A 89 -1.58 19.36 -8.98
N ALA A 90 -0.88 20.25 -9.70
CA ALA A 90 -0.98 20.35 -11.16
C ALA A 90 -0.46 19.10 -11.92
N VAL A 91 0.24 18.20 -11.21
CA VAL A 91 0.73 16.92 -11.71
C VAL A 91 0.30 15.87 -10.70
N SER A 92 -0.48 14.88 -11.12
CA SER A 92 -0.79 13.72 -10.29
C SER A 92 0.50 12.92 -10.07
N GLN A 93 0.92 12.82 -8.81
CA GLN A 93 2.14 12.10 -8.42
C GLN A 93 1.79 10.86 -7.59
N SER A 94 2.60 9.82 -7.74
CA SER A 94 2.47 8.63 -6.89
C SER A 94 2.76 9.00 -5.43
N LEU A 95 1.90 8.52 -4.52
CA LEU A 95 2.10 8.66 -3.09
C LEU A 95 3.34 7.86 -2.68
N GLY A 96 4.30 8.48 -1.99
CA GLY A 96 5.51 7.84 -1.50
C GLY A 96 5.38 7.35 -0.07
N ALA A 97 6.09 6.28 0.26
CA ALA A 97 6.28 5.80 1.62
C ALA A 97 7.76 5.59 1.92
N GLN A 98 8.25 6.13 3.03
CA GLN A 98 9.58 5.89 3.56
C GLN A 98 9.49 4.96 4.77
N ILE A 99 10.12 3.80 4.68
CA ILE A 99 10.17 2.77 5.71
C ILE A 99 11.64 2.40 5.89
N GLU A 100 12.19 2.58 7.10
CA GLU A 100 13.60 2.28 7.41
C GLU A 100 14.59 2.85 6.37
N ASP A 101 14.44 4.13 6.03
CA ASP A 101 15.26 4.84 5.03
C ASP A 101 15.17 4.33 3.59
N VAL A 102 14.21 3.44 3.29
CA VAL A 102 13.89 3.02 1.93
C VAL A 102 12.61 3.69 1.45
N TRP A 103 12.68 4.35 0.30
CA TRP A 103 11.53 4.95 -0.36
C TRP A 103 10.86 3.96 -1.32
N TYR A 104 9.53 3.88 -1.22
CA TYR A 104 8.66 3.09 -2.08
C TYR A 104 7.60 4.00 -2.68
N SER A 105 7.23 3.73 -3.93
CA SER A 105 5.95 4.18 -4.44
C SER A 105 4.86 3.34 -3.79
N MET A 106 3.81 3.97 -3.28
CA MET A 106 2.74 3.35 -2.51
C MET A 106 1.42 3.51 -3.24
N LYS A 107 0.67 2.42 -3.38
CA LYS A 107 -0.63 2.42 -4.05
C LYS A 107 -1.57 1.43 -3.38
N PRO A 108 -2.84 1.78 -3.16
CA PRO A 108 -3.81 0.83 -2.63
C PRO A 108 -4.01 -0.36 -3.58
N LEU A 109 -4.21 -1.56 -3.02
CA LEU A 109 -4.57 -2.74 -3.80
C LEU A 109 -6.04 -2.71 -4.25
N ARG A 110 -6.90 -2.06 -3.47
CA ARG A 110 -8.34 -1.93 -3.74
C ARG A 110 -8.67 -0.53 -4.23
N SER A 111 -9.74 -0.42 -5.00
CA SER A 111 -10.31 0.89 -5.35
C SER A 111 -10.75 1.66 -4.09
N GLU A 112 -10.58 2.98 -4.09
CA GLU A 112 -10.92 3.87 -2.96
C GLU A 112 -12.39 3.75 -2.52
N GLU A 113 -13.29 3.42 -3.46
CA GLU A 113 -14.72 3.19 -3.19
C GLU A 113 -14.98 2.06 -2.18
N LYS A 114 -14.01 1.16 -1.99
CA LYS A 114 -14.10 0.03 -1.05
C LYS A 114 -13.54 0.37 0.34
N PHE A 115 -13.00 1.56 0.55
CA PHE A 115 -12.38 1.92 1.82
C PHE A 115 -13.42 2.10 2.92
N VAL A 116 -13.17 1.49 4.08
CA VAL A 116 -14.05 1.59 5.25
C VAL A 116 -13.38 2.43 6.33
N ALA A 117 -14.05 3.49 6.77
CA ALA A 117 -13.52 4.35 7.83
C ALA A 117 -13.24 3.57 9.13
N GLY A 118 -12.07 3.79 9.72
CA GLY A 118 -11.63 3.09 10.94
C GLY A 118 -11.08 1.67 10.70
N HIS A 119 -10.92 1.27 9.43
CA HIS A 119 -10.23 0.03 9.05
C HIS A 119 -8.84 0.34 8.50
N ALA A 120 -8.00 -0.68 8.41
CA ALA A 120 -6.73 -0.58 7.71
C ALA A 120 -6.88 -1.10 6.28
N GLU A 121 -6.30 -0.38 5.33
CA GLU A 121 -6.26 -0.72 3.90
C GLU A 121 -4.88 -1.25 3.53
N VAL A 122 -4.87 -2.26 2.66
CA VAL A 122 -3.62 -2.83 2.16
C VAL A 122 -3.15 -2.06 0.93
N VAL A 123 -1.90 -1.65 1.00
CA VAL A 123 -1.16 -0.96 -0.05
C VAL A 123 -0.02 -1.85 -0.56
N GLY A 124 0.21 -1.78 -1.87
CA GLY A 124 1.43 -2.27 -2.48
C GLY A 124 2.55 -1.24 -2.37
N LEU A 125 3.77 -1.74 -2.15
CA LEU A 125 5.01 -0.96 -2.14
C LEU A 125 5.85 -1.36 -3.35
N TYR A 126 6.14 -0.39 -4.20
CA TYR A 126 6.75 -0.58 -5.52
C TYR A 126 8.12 0.12 -5.58
N ARG A 127 9.09 -0.55 -6.21
CA ARG A 127 10.44 -0.04 -6.41
C ARG A 127 11.08 -0.62 -7.67
#